data_AF-A0A537JSX3-F1
#
_entry.id   AF-A0A537JSX3-F1
#
_cell.length_a   1.000
_cell.length_b   1.000
_cell.length_c   1.000
_cell.angle_alpha   90.00
_cell.angle_beta   90.00
_cell.angle_gamma   90.00
#
_symmetry.space_group_name_H-M   'P 1'
#
loop_
_entity.id
_entity.type
_entity.pdbx_description
1 polymer ?
#
loop_
_entity_poly.entity_id
_entity_poly.type
_entity_poly.pdbx_seq_one_letter_code
_entity_poly.pdbx_strand_id
1 'polypeptide(L)'
;MDNRDFSRHPFEPTPDELPPKPGYHFSLDRRKFFQLAGGGLVVVFALRDLVSSGEEIAASQISSSTPTEVNAWIHIAEDGTVNVYTGKVEVGQNIRTSLSQIVAEELMVPLTSITMIMGDTDLVPFDMGTFGSR
;
A
#
# COMPACT_ATOMS: atom_id res chain seq x y z
N MET A 1 74.58 30.21 7.63
CA MET A 1 73.53 29.73 6.71
C MET A 1 73.01 28.43 7.28
N ASP A 2 71.79 28.42 7.80
CA ASP A 2 71.23 27.25 8.49
C ASP A 2 70.29 26.51 7.54
N ASN A 3 70.75 25.36 7.03
CA ASN A 3 70.00 24.52 6.10
C ASN A 3 69.04 23.65 6.91
N ARG A 4 67.78 24.05 7.01
CA ARG A 4 66.72 23.24 7.62
C ARG A 4 66.12 22.31 6.58
N ASP A 5 66.40 21.03 6.78
CA ASP A 5 65.99 19.92 5.94
C ASP A 5 64.51 19.58 6.24
N PHE A 6 63.59 19.97 5.35
CA PHE A 6 62.13 19.83 5.56
C PHE A 6 61.56 18.47 5.13
N SER A 7 62.38 17.46 4.83
CA SER A 7 61.94 16.29 4.06
C SER A 7 61.61 15.02 4.86
N ARG A 8 61.11 15.10 6.11
CA ARG A 8 60.83 13.89 6.93
C ARG A 8 59.53 13.88 7.73
N HIS A 9 58.50 14.59 7.31
CA HIS A 9 57.16 14.32 7.81
C HIS A 9 56.38 13.47 6.80
N PRO A 10 55.99 12.23 7.16
CA PRO A 10 54.95 11.52 6.42
C PRO A 10 53.76 12.47 6.28
N PHE A 11 53.30 12.67 5.06
CA PHE A 11 52.17 13.55 4.75
C PHE A 11 50.91 12.89 5.31
N GLU A 12 50.62 13.13 6.58
CA GLU A 12 49.38 12.69 7.21
C GLU A 12 48.29 13.67 6.78
N PRO A 13 47.29 13.24 5.99
CA PRO A 13 46.26 14.15 5.49
C PRO A 13 45.54 14.80 6.67
N THR A 14 45.36 16.11 6.60
CA THR A 14 44.63 16.84 7.64
C THR A 14 43.16 16.40 7.65
N PRO A 15 42.44 16.50 8.78
CA PRO A 15 41.04 16.08 8.87
C PRO A 15 40.12 16.71 7.79
N ASP A 16 40.49 17.88 7.29
CA ASP A 16 39.78 18.62 6.25
C ASP A 16 40.09 18.12 4.81
N GLU A 17 41.15 17.34 4.64
CA GLU A 17 41.55 16.70 3.37
C GLU A 17 40.97 15.30 3.20
N LEU A 18 40.28 14.77 4.22
CA LEU A 18 39.61 13.48 4.11
C LEU A 18 38.39 13.61 3.19
N PRO A 19 38.24 12.75 2.18
CA PRO A 19 37.03 12.72 1.37
C PRO A 19 35.82 12.54 2.29
N PRO A 20 34.70 13.23 2.02
CA PRO A 20 33.51 13.10 2.85
C PRO A 20 33.13 11.64 2.95
N LYS A 21 32.95 11.15 4.19
CA LYS A 21 32.55 9.76 4.44
C LYS A 21 31.30 9.48 3.61
N PRO A 22 31.29 8.45 2.73
CA PRO A 22 30.14 8.18 1.89
C PRO A 22 28.93 7.97 2.81
N GLY A 23 27.97 8.89 2.71
CA GLY A 23 26.72 8.78 3.43
C GLY A 23 25.99 7.56 2.90
N TYR A 24 25.91 6.50 3.70
CA TYR A 24 25.04 5.37 3.38
C TYR A 24 23.59 5.85 3.53
N HIS A 25 23.02 6.34 2.43
CA HIS A 25 21.60 6.60 2.35
C HIS A 25 20.88 5.30 2.02
N PHE A 26 20.29 4.69 3.05
CA PHE A 26 19.34 3.60 2.88
C PHE A 26 17.99 4.17 2.42
N SER A 27 17.82 4.40 1.12
CA SER A 27 16.48 4.65 0.58
C SER A 27 15.72 3.32 0.46
N LEU A 28 14.83 3.07 1.41
CA LEU A 28 13.87 1.97 1.32
C LEU A 28 12.74 2.38 0.37
N ASP A 29 12.98 2.21 -0.93
CA ASP A 29 11.93 2.32 -1.93
C ASP A 29 10.89 1.22 -1.71
N ARG A 30 9.61 1.51 -2.00
CA ARG A 30 8.50 0.54 -1.88
C ARG A 30 8.87 -0.81 -2.49
N ARG A 31 9.50 -0.80 -3.67
CA ARG A 31 9.94 -2.00 -4.38
C ARG A 31 11.04 -2.78 -3.65
N LYS A 32 12.01 -2.09 -3.02
CA LYS A 32 13.06 -2.73 -2.20
C LYS A 32 12.51 -3.26 -0.89
N PHE A 33 11.53 -2.57 -0.31
CA PHE A 33 10.82 -3.03 0.87
C PHE A 33 10.08 -4.34 0.61
N PHE A 34 9.30 -4.45 -0.48
CA PHE A 34 8.62 -5.69 -0.85
C PHE A 34 9.60 -6.83 -1.20
N GLN A 35 10.72 -6.52 -1.85
CA GLN A 35 11.77 -7.51 -2.11
C GLN A 35 12.45 -8.03 -0.83
N LEU A 36 12.63 -7.16 0.17
CA LEU A 36 13.30 -7.50 1.43
C LEU A 36 12.36 -8.21 2.42
N ALA A 37 11.09 -7.78 2.49
CA ALA A 37 10.10 -8.37 3.39
C ALA A 37 9.67 -9.79 2.96
N GLY A 38 9.85 -10.14 1.68
CA GLY A 38 9.26 -11.34 1.08
C GLY A 38 7.74 -11.18 0.89
N GLY A 39 7.13 -12.04 0.08
CA GLY A 39 5.70 -12.01 -0.27
C GLY A 39 4.74 -12.36 0.89
N GLY A 40 4.94 -11.80 2.07
CA GLY A 40 4.11 -12.01 3.25
C GLY A 40 3.29 -10.77 3.61
N LEU A 41 1.98 -10.94 3.77
CA LEU A 41 1.07 -9.94 4.32
C LEU A 41 1.06 -10.08 5.86
N VAL A 42 1.52 -9.06 6.59
CA VAL A 42 1.38 -9.00 8.05
C VAL A 42 0.20 -8.11 8.40
N VAL A 43 -0.89 -8.71 8.89
CA VAL A 43 -2.06 -7.98 9.41
C VAL A 43 -1.94 -7.90 10.93
N VAL A 44 -1.71 -6.70 11.47
CA VAL A 44 -1.63 -6.45 12.92
C VAL A 44 -2.91 -5.79 13.40
N PHE A 45 -3.68 -6.46 14.24
CA PHE A 45 -4.85 -5.89 14.90
C PHE A 45 -4.41 -5.28 16.25
N ALA A 46 -4.48 -3.96 16.37
CA ALA A 46 -4.31 -3.27 17.64
C ALA A 46 -5.66 -3.20 18.38
N LEU A 47 -6.05 -4.28 19.06
CA LEU A 47 -7.24 -4.31 19.91
C LEU A 47 -6.99 -3.47 21.17
N ARG A 48 -7.26 -2.17 21.09
CA ARG A 48 -7.13 -1.25 22.24
C ARG A 48 -8.26 -1.38 23.27
N ASP A 49 -9.37 -2.02 22.90
CA ASP A 49 -10.60 -2.03 23.71
C ASP A 49 -11.03 -3.40 24.24
N LEU A 50 -10.14 -4.40 24.30
CA LEU A 50 -10.53 -5.71 24.85
C LEU A 50 -10.80 -5.67 26.38
N VAL A 51 -10.48 -4.56 27.07
CA VAL A 51 -10.73 -4.40 28.52
C VAL A 51 -11.14 -2.96 28.84
N SER A 52 -12.32 -2.51 28.38
CA SER A 52 -13.04 -1.41 29.03
C SER A 52 -14.25 -2.00 29.77
N SER A 53 -14.03 -2.34 31.03
CA SER A 53 -15.08 -2.77 31.95
C SER A 53 -16.00 -1.60 32.28
N GLY A 54 -17.27 -1.70 31.87
CA GLY A 54 -18.38 -0.96 32.48
C GLY A 54 -18.74 0.36 31.81
N GLU A 55 -19.81 0.36 31.01
CA GLU A 55 -21.12 0.96 31.32
C GLU A 55 -21.96 0.96 30.03
N GLU A 56 -23.11 0.29 30.06
CA GLU A 56 -24.08 0.33 28.96
C GLU A 56 -24.70 1.73 28.89
N ILE A 57 -24.42 2.46 27.82
CA ILE A 57 -25.20 3.63 27.43
C ILE A 57 -26.08 3.22 26.25
N ALA A 58 -27.39 3.17 26.50
CA ALA A 58 -28.42 2.97 25.50
C ALA A 58 -28.38 4.12 24.46
N ALA A 59 -27.69 3.90 23.35
CA ALA A 59 -27.67 4.81 22.22
C ALA A 59 -28.62 4.31 21.12
N SER A 60 -29.73 5.04 20.98
CA SER A 60 -30.56 5.24 19.79
C SER A 60 -30.19 4.44 18.53
N GLN A 61 -31.20 3.78 17.96
CA GLN A 61 -31.22 3.12 16.65
C GLN A 61 -30.75 4.04 15.50
N ILE A 62 -29.45 4.20 15.35
CA ILE A 62 -28.81 4.29 14.05
C ILE A 62 -27.99 3.03 14.00
N SER A 63 -28.52 1.99 13.35
CA SER A 63 -27.71 0.83 13.01
C SER A 63 -26.66 1.28 12.01
N SER A 64 -25.59 1.92 12.49
CA SER A 64 -24.30 1.91 11.81
C SER A 64 -23.82 0.48 11.89
N SER A 65 -24.37 -0.39 11.04
CA SER A 65 -23.81 -1.71 10.79
C SER A 65 -22.42 -1.45 10.25
N THR A 66 -21.41 -1.51 11.10
CA THR A 66 -20.04 -1.67 10.66
C THR A 66 -20.09 -2.80 9.63
N PRO A 67 -19.79 -2.54 8.34
CA PRO A 67 -19.88 -3.58 7.34
C PRO A 67 -19.00 -4.74 7.81
N THR A 68 -19.64 -5.83 8.22
CA THR A 68 -18.94 -6.99 8.75
C THR A 68 -18.35 -7.81 7.61
N GLU A 69 -18.77 -7.50 6.37
CA GLU A 69 -18.46 -8.21 5.15
C GLU A 69 -17.65 -7.33 4.19
N VAL A 70 -16.72 -7.96 3.47
CA VAL A 70 -15.90 -7.31 2.45
C VAL A 70 -16.74 -7.10 1.20
N ASN A 71 -16.89 -5.86 0.75
CA ASN A 71 -17.72 -5.54 -0.43
C ASN A 71 -16.96 -5.65 -1.78
N ALA A 72 -15.64 -5.50 -1.75
CA ALA A 72 -14.76 -5.59 -2.90
C ALA A 72 -13.32 -5.84 -2.47
N TRP A 73 -12.51 -6.41 -3.35
CA TRP A 73 -11.08 -6.59 -3.10
C TRP A 73 -10.27 -6.49 -4.41
N ILE A 74 -8.97 -6.26 -4.27
CA ILE A 74 -8.04 -6.08 -5.38
C ILE A 74 -6.87 -7.04 -5.20
N HIS A 75 -6.50 -7.74 -6.27
CA HIS A 75 -5.29 -8.55 -6.37
C HIS A 75 -4.34 -7.94 -7.39
N ILE A 76 -3.12 -7.62 -6.95
CA ILE A 76 -2.04 -7.13 -7.81
C ILE A 76 -1.07 -8.28 -8.03
N ALA A 77 -1.03 -8.81 -9.25
CA ALA A 77 -0.14 -9.89 -9.64
C ALA A 77 1.31 -9.39 -9.85
N GLU A 78 2.26 -10.30 -9.81
CA GLU A 78 3.69 -10.00 -9.95
C GLU A 78 4.06 -9.39 -11.32
N ASP A 79 3.28 -9.67 -12.35
CA ASP A 79 3.43 -9.14 -13.71
C ASP A 79 2.84 -7.72 -13.88
N GLY A 80 2.23 -7.17 -12.82
CA GLY A 80 1.59 -5.86 -12.83
C GLY A 80 0.11 -5.87 -13.25
N THR A 81 -0.49 -7.04 -13.48
CA THR A 81 -1.94 -7.18 -13.69
C THR A 81 -2.69 -6.89 -12.39
N VAL A 82 -3.75 -6.10 -12.48
CA VAL A 82 -4.61 -5.73 -11.36
C VAL A 82 -6.01 -6.29 -11.57
N ASN A 83 -6.38 -7.30 -10.78
CA ASN A 83 -7.70 -7.90 -10.77
C ASN A 83 -8.54 -7.28 -9.67
N VAL A 84 -9.69 -6.70 -10.03
CA VAL A 84 -10.62 -6.04 -9.11
C VAL A 84 -11.89 -6.87 -9.04
N TYR A 85 -12.29 -7.28 -7.84
CA TYR A 85 -13.42 -8.17 -7.60
C TYR A 85 -14.52 -7.41 -6.87
N THR A 86 -15.73 -7.44 -7.42
CA THR A 86 -16.91 -6.84 -6.80
C THR A 86 -18.16 -7.63 -7.13
N GLY A 87 -19.07 -7.74 -6.15
CA GLY A 87 -20.38 -8.35 -6.39
C GLY A 87 -21.33 -7.45 -7.20
N LYS A 88 -20.97 -6.17 -7.42
CA LYS A 88 -21.73 -5.28 -8.31
C LYS A 88 -21.69 -5.80 -9.74
N VAL A 89 -22.85 -5.74 -10.39
CA VAL A 89 -23.03 -6.16 -11.78
C VAL A 89 -23.32 -4.95 -12.65
N GLU A 90 -22.71 -4.92 -13.83
CA GLU A 90 -22.91 -3.91 -14.85
C GLU A 90 -23.84 -4.45 -15.93
N VAL A 91 -24.88 -3.68 -16.31
CA VAL A 91 -25.90 -4.06 -17.31
C VAL A 91 -26.25 -2.87 -18.22
N GLY A 92 -25.25 -2.14 -18.71
CA GLY A 92 -25.40 -0.96 -19.59
C GLY A 92 -25.24 0.40 -18.90
N GLN A 93 -24.80 0.43 -17.65
CA GLN A 93 -24.59 1.65 -16.86
C GLN A 93 -23.17 2.22 -17.02
N ASN A 94 -22.28 1.48 -17.69
CA ASN A 94 -20.88 1.86 -17.89
C ASN A 94 -20.03 1.96 -16.61
N ILE A 95 -20.52 1.42 -15.49
CA ILE A 95 -19.79 1.40 -14.20
C ILE A 95 -18.46 0.64 -14.28
N ARG A 96 -18.38 -0.43 -15.08
CA ARG A 96 -17.13 -1.17 -15.31
C ARG A 96 -16.00 -0.26 -15.77
N THR A 97 -16.28 0.61 -16.74
CA THR A 97 -15.29 1.53 -17.30
C THR A 97 -14.87 2.58 -16.28
N SER A 98 -15.84 3.22 -15.62
CA SER A 98 -15.57 4.27 -14.64
C SER A 98 -14.80 3.75 -13.43
N LEU A 99 -15.15 2.58 -12.89
CA LEU A 99 -14.40 1.95 -11.81
C LEU A 99 -12.98 1.58 -12.24
N SER A 100 -12.80 1.06 -13.45
CA SER A 100 -11.46 0.72 -13.95
C SER A 100 -10.56 1.96 -14.03
N GLN A 101 -11.11 3.10 -14.45
CA GLN A 101 -10.40 4.37 -14.50
C GLN A 101 -9.99 4.86 -13.11
N ILE A 102 -10.92 4.81 -12.14
CA ILE A 102 -10.64 5.17 -10.75
C ILE A 102 -9.52 4.30 -10.19
N VAL A 103 -9.59 2.97 -10.35
CA VAL A 103 -8.56 2.06 -9.85
C VAL A 103 -7.20 2.33 -10.53
N ALA A 104 -7.20 2.56 -11.85
CA ALA A 104 -5.98 2.88 -12.58
C ALA A 104 -5.32 4.19 -12.09
N GLU A 105 -6.13 5.22 -11.81
CA GLU A 105 -5.67 6.51 -11.26
C GLU A 105 -5.09 6.33 -9.86
N GLU A 106 -5.81 5.67 -8.96
CA GLU A 106 -5.39 5.48 -7.56
C GLU A 106 -4.13 4.62 -7.44
N LEU A 107 -4.00 3.59 -8.29
CA LEU A 107 -2.82 2.72 -8.29
C LEU A 107 -1.70 3.22 -9.21
N MET A 108 -1.93 4.30 -9.97
CA MET A 108 -0.99 4.87 -10.94
C MET A 108 -0.48 3.82 -11.95
N VAL A 109 -1.39 3.02 -12.50
CA VAL A 109 -1.11 1.97 -13.49
C VAL A 109 -1.82 2.25 -14.82
N PRO A 110 -1.36 1.67 -15.94
CA PRO A 110 -2.11 1.75 -17.19
C PRO A 110 -3.51 1.13 -17.04
N LEU A 111 -4.53 1.75 -17.67
CA LEU A 111 -5.89 1.21 -17.68
C LEU A 111 -5.95 -0.22 -18.25
N THR A 112 -5.08 -0.53 -19.20
CA THR A 112 -4.96 -1.86 -19.82
C THR A 112 -4.50 -2.95 -18.85
N SER A 113 -3.93 -2.58 -17.70
CA SER A 113 -3.53 -3.51 -16.65
C SER A 113 -4.69 -3.90 -15.72
N ILE A 114 -5.85 -3.24 -15.82
CA ILE A 114 -7.00 -3.48 -14.96
C ILE A 114 -7.95 -4.51 -15.57
N THR A 115 -8.27 -5.55 -14.81
CA THR A 115 -9.35 -6.50 -15.12
C THR A 115 -10.41 -6.45 -14.03
N MET A 116 -11.66 -6.14 -14.41
CA MET A 116 -12.80 -6.13 -13.50
C MET A 116 -13.53 -7.48 -13.52
N ILE A 117 -13.60 -8.16 -12.38
CA ILE A 117 -14.37 -9.38 -12.15
C ILE A 117 -15.65 -8.98 -11.41
N MET A 118 -16.79 -9.21 -12.04
CA MET A 118 -18.10 -8.74 -11.59
C MET A 118 -19.13 -9.85 -11.71
N GLY A 119 -19.93 -10.07 -10.66
CA GLY A 119 -21.07 -10.99 -10.70
C GLY A 119 -20.76 -12.48 -10.80
N ASP A 120 -19.48 -12.87 -10.71
CA ASP A 120 -19.08 -14.27 -10.62
C ASP A 120 -19.08 -14.72 -9.15
N THR A 121 -20.14 -15.40 -8.72
CA THR A 121 -20.39 -15.76 -7.32
C THR A 121 -19.34 -16.68 -6.71
N ASP A 122 -18.52 -17.34 -7.53
CA ASP A 122 -17.40 -18.17 -7.04
C ASP A 122 -16.18 -17.32 -6.69
N LEU A 123 -16.06 -16.10 -7.22
CA LEU A 123 -14.87 -15.24 -7.12
C LEU A 123 -15.11 -13.93 -6.37
N VAL A 124 -16.32 -13.40 -6.40
CA VAL A 124 -16.65 -12.07 -5.86
C VAL A 124 -17.37 -12.20 -4.51
N PRO A 125 -17.24 -11.20 -3.62
CA PRO A 125 -18.00 -11.19 -2.39
C PRO A 125 -19.51 -11.11 -2.67
N PHE A 126 -20.30 -11.58 -1.71
CA PHE A 126 -21.75 -11.45 -1.77
C PHE A 126 -22.17 -9.98 -1.90
N ASP A 127 -23.08 -9.71 -2.81
CA ASP A 127 -23.73 -8.42 -2.98
C ASP A 127 -25.20 -8.67 -3.35
N MET A 128 -26.10 -7.82 -2.88
CA MET A 128 -27.52 -7.89 -3.24
C MET A 128 -27.79 -7.52 -4.71
N GLY A 129 -26.79 -6.94 -5.39
CA GLY A 129 -26.85 -6.51 -6.77
C GLY A 129 -26.82 -4.98 -6.90
N THR A 130 -26.96 -4.53 -8.14
CA THR A 130 -26.92 -3.10 -8.50
C THR A 130 -28.35 -2.57 -8.63
N PHE A 131 -28.79 -1.75 -7.68
CA PHE A 131 -30.10 -1.12 -7.69
C PHE A 131 -30.10 0.15 -6.82
N GLY A 132 -31.07 1.04 -7.05
CA GLY A 132 -31.25 2.24 -6.22
C GLY A 132 -30.07 3.21 -6.21
N SER A 133 -29.23 3.19 -7.24
CA SER A 133 -28.00 4.00 -7.37
C SER A 133 -26.99 3.75 -6.25
N ARG A 134 -26.72 2.47 -5.94
CA ARG A 134 -25.75 2.03 -4.94
C ARG A 134 -24.88 0.89 -5.46
#